data_AF-A0A7K4ABL9-F1
#
_entry.id   AF-A0A7K4ABL9-F1
#
_cell.length_a   1.000
_cell.length_b   1.000
_cell.length_c   1.000
_cell.angle_alpha   90.00
_cell.angle_beta   90.00
_cell.angle_gamma   90.00
#
_symmetry.space_group_name_H-M   'P 1'
#
loop_
_entity.id
_entity.type
_entity.pdbx_description
1 polymer ?
#
loop_
_entity_poly.entity_id
_entity_poly.type
_entity_poly.pdbx_seq_one_letter_code
_entity_poly.pdbx_strand_id
1 'polypeptide(L)'
;LTLCVILDLIAGLTIDHKLESLVALPALLVLIPPFLEDANALGGILTSRFSTLLHMGQMEPVGIPGAVARENFAIIYIFTFYVFILVGVSSYAVAWFMRLNSPPLWDMIILTLVAGLMTVTVLNLIAYYVAIVTYRLNLDPDDHSIPITSSAVDMIGSFALIGTILIMGLG
;
A
#
# COMPACT_ATOMS: atom_id res chain seq x y z
N LEU A 1 16.07 -9.63 4.75
CA LEU A 1 16.55 -8.31 5.23
C LEU A 1 17.28 -7.51 4.15
N THR A 2 18.40 -7.99 3.59
CA THR A 2 19.17 -7.24 2.56
C THR A 2 18.36 -6.90 1.31
N LEU A 3 17.49 -7.81 0.85
CA LEU A 3 16.58 -7.56 -0.27
C LEU A 3 15.54 -6.47 0.05
N CYS A 4 14.91 -6.52 1.23
CA CYS A 4 13.98 -5.51 1.73
C CYS A 4 14.61 -4.11 1.73
N VAL A 5 15.82 -4.00 2.30
CA VAL A 5 16.58 -2.75 2.33
C VAL A 5 16.81 -2.18 0.94
N ILE A 6 17.10 -3.03 -0.06
CA ILE A 6 17.28 -2.56 -1.45
C ILE A 6 15.95 -2.03 -2.03
N LEU A 7 14.83 -2.72 -1.78
CA LEU A 7 13.51 -2.29 -2.25
C LEU A 7 13.09 -0.96 -1.62
N ASP A 8 13.30 -0.81 -0.31
CA ASP A 8 12.98 0.41 0.43
C ASP A 8 13.86 1.58 -0.01
N LEU A 9 15.14 1.30 -0.35
CA LEU A 9 16.05 2.31 -0.88
C LEU A 9 15.62 2.78 -2.28
N ILE A 10 15.12 1.88 -3.13
CA ILE A 10 14.53 2.23 -4.43
C ILE A 10 13.27 3.10 -4.24
N ALA A 11 12.40 2.74 -3.30
CA ALA A 11 11.22 3.52 -2.94
C ALA A 11 11.61 4.95 -2.51
N GLY A 12 12.59 5.06 -1.61
CA GLY A 12 13.13 6.33 -1.12
C GLY A 12 13.75 7.19 -2.23
N LEU A 13 14.57 6.60 -3.11
CA LEU A 13 15.18 7.31 -4.25
C LEU A 13 14.13 7.83 -5.25
N THR A 14 13.02 7.11 -5.41
CA THR A 14 11.93 7.56 -6.29
C THR A 14 11.27 8.82 -5.74
N ILE A 15 11.08 8.90 -4.42
CA ILE A 15 10.59 10.10 -3.72
C ILE A 15 11.63 11.23 -3.81
N ASP A 16 12.91 10.92 -3.60
CA ASP A 16 14.02 11.88 -3.59
C ASP A 16 14.16 12.65 -4.92
N HIS A 17 14.08 11.94 -6.05
CA HIS A 17 14.13 12.55 -7.39
C HIS A 17 12.99 13.53 -7.70
N LYS A 18 11.96 13.61 -6.84
CA LYS A 18 10.81 14.53 -6.97
C LYS A 18 10.64 15.47 -5.78
N LEU A 19 11.68 15.61 -4.94
CA LEU A 19 11.63 16.51 -3.78
C LEU A 19 11.36 17.96 -4.14
N GLU A 20 11.88 18.49 -5.25
CA GLU A 20 11.63 19.89 -5.64
C GLU A 20 10.13 20.19 -5.88
N SER A 21 9.41 19.18 -6.37
CA SER A 21 7.97 19.20 -6.62
C SER A 21 7.16 19.06 -5.31
N LEU A 22 7.59 18.16 -4.42
CA LEU A 22 6.99 17.94 -3.10
C LEU A 22 7.20 19.12 -2.13
N VAL A 23 8.30 19.86 -2.29
CA VAL A 23 8.59 21.08 -1.50
C VAL A 23 7.63 22.23 -1.86
N ALA A 24 7.11 22.25 -3.09
CA ALA A 24 6.11 23.25 -3.50
C ALA A 24 4.76 23.05 -2.76
N LEU A 25 4.43 21.81 -2.40
CA LEU A 25 3.20 21.43 -1.72
C LEU A 25 3.50 20.56 -0.48
N PRO A 26 3.86 21.17 0.67
CA PRO A 26 4.24 20.45 1.88
C PRO A 26 3.18 19.47 2.40
N ALA A 27 1.91 19.68 2.04
CA ALA A 27 0.83 18.74 2.36
C ALA A 27 1.05 17.33 1.76
N LEU A 28 1.74 17.22 0.62
CA LEU A 28 2.07 15.93 0.02
C LEU A 28 3.12 15.18 0.86
N LEU A 29 4.04 15.89 1.54
CA LEU A 29 4.99 15.29 2.46
C LEU A 29 4.30 14.73 3.72
N VAL A 30 3.27 15.44 4.22
CA VAL A 30 2.43 14.97 5.34
C VAL A 30 1.62 13.72 4.95
N LEU A 31 1.30 13.57 3.67
CA LEU A 31 0.51 12.46 3.16
C LEU A 31 1.30 11.14 3.01
N ILE A 32 2.59 11.20 2.70
CA ILE A 32 3.39 10.00 2.38
C ILE A 32 3.36 8.96 3.53
N PRO A 33 3.66 9.32 4.80
CA PRO A 33 3.67 8.34 5.89
C PRO A 33 2.33 7.62 6.11
N PRO A 34 1.18 8.31 6.30
CA PRO A 34 -0.08 7.62 6.54
C PRO A 34 -0.55 6.80 5.32
N PHE A 35 -0.25 7.25 4.09
CA PHE A 35 -0.56 6.49 2.89
C PHE A 35 0.17 5.13 2.86
N LEU A 36 1.47 5.13 3.12
CA LEU A 36 2.27 3.90 3.11
C LEU A 36 1.92 3.00 4.32
N GLU A 37 1.72 3.59 5.49
CA GLU A 37 1.31 2.84 6.69
C GLU A 37 0.00 2.08 6.47
N ASP A 38 -1.04 2.75 5.98
CA ASP A 38 -2.34 2.13 5.75
C ASP A 38 -2.31 1.09 4.62
N ALA A 39 -1.51 1.33 3.57
CA ALA A 39 -1.29 0.34 2.52
C ALA A 39 -0.65 -0.95 3.10
N ASN A 40 0.36 -0.82 3.95
CA ASN A 40 0.98 -1.95 4.63
C ASN A 40 0.03 -2.65 5.60
N ALA A 41 -0.78 -1.89 6.34
CA ALA A 41 -1.78 -2.46 7.24
C ALA A 41 -2.79 -3.34 6.47
N LEU A 42 -3.29 -2.88 5.33
CA LEU A 42 -4.16 -3.68 4.46
C LEU A 42 -3.45 -4.94 3.94
N GLY A 43 -2.17 -4.83 3.59
CA GLY A 43 -1.33 -5.96 3.14
C GLY A 43 -1.15 -7.01 4.24
N GLY A 44 -0.83 -6.56 5.45
CA GLY A 44 -0.68 -7.42 6.63
C GLY A 44 -1.98 -8.14 6.98
N ILE A 45 -3.12 -7.43 6.98
CA ILE A 45 -4.44 -8.03 7.23
C ILE A 45 -4.73 -9.14 6.22
N LEU A 46 -4.49 -8.89 4.92
CA LEU A 46 -4.76 -9.86 3.88
C LEU A 46 -3.85 -11.08 3.96
N THR A 47 -2.54 -10.87 4.14
CA THR A 47 -1.54 -11.94 4.29
C THR A 47 -1.84 -12.81 5.52
N SER A 48 -2.17 -12.20 6.65
CA SER A 48 -2.55 -12.92 7.88
C SER A 48 -3.83 -13.74 7.70
N ARG A 49 -4.84 -13.18 7.02
CA ARG A 49 -6.06 -13.92 6.67
C ARG A 49 -5.77 -15.11 5.77
N PHE A 50 -4.97 -14.95 4.72
CA PHE A 50 -4.63 -16.07 3.84
C PHE A 50 -3.83 -17.15 4.57
N SER A 51 -2.86 -16.77 5.39
CA SER A 51 -2.15 -17.73 6.24
C SER A 51 -3.11 -18.55 7.10
N THR A 52 -4.05 -17.88 7.77
CA THR A 52 -5.04 -18.54 8.63
C THR A 52 -5.95 -19.48 7.82
N LEU A 53 -6.42 -19.04 6.65
CA LEU A 53 -7.27 -19.86 5.76
C LEU A 53 -6.55 -21.11 5.23
N LEU A 54 -5.25 -20.99 4.91
CA LEU A 54 -4.42 -22.12 4.48
C LEU A 54 -4.24 -23.14 5.63
N HIS A 55 -3.90 -22.67 6.83
CA HIS A 55 -3.69 -23.55 8.01
C HIS A 55 -4.99 -24.22 8.50
N MET A 56 -6.14 -23.58 8.31
CA MET A 56 -7.45 -24.19 8.60
C MET A 56 -7.96 -25.14 7.50
N GLY A 57 -7.22 -25.29 6.40
CA GLY A 57 -7.66 -26.09 5.25
C GLY A 57 -8.86 -25.51 4.50
N GLN A 58 -9.17 -24.22 4.69
CA GLN A 58 -10.25 -23.50 4.01
C GLN A 58 -9.81 -22.91 2.66
N MET A 59 -8.50 -22.85 2.42
CA MET A 59 -7.89 -22.47 1.16
C MET A 59 -6.85 -23.51 0.77
N GLU A 60 -6.82 -23.91 -0.50
CA GLU A 60 -5.77 -24.77 -1.02
C GLU A 60 -4.60 -23.94 -1.57
N PRO A 61 -3.35 -24.38 -1.41
CA PRO A 61 -2.16 -23.67 -1.88
C PRO A 61 -1.97 -23.85 -3.40
N VAL A 62 -2.93 -23.39 -4.21
CA VAL A 62 -2.92 -23.50 -5.68
C VAL A 62 -2.40 -22.22 -6.35
N GLY A 63 -1.80 -22.34 -7.54
CA GLY A 63 -1.16 -21.20 -8.23
C GLY A 63 -2.11 -20.11 -8.72
N ILE A 64 -3.41 -20.37 -8.77
CA ILE A 64 -4.44 -19.44 -9.26
C ILE A 64 -5.41 -19.11 -8.12
N PRO A 65 -5.68 -17.83 -7.81
CA PRO A 65 -6.62 -17.43 -6.77
C PRO A 65 -8.02 -18.03 -6.96
N GLY A 66 -8.44 -18.85 -6.01
CA GLY A 66 -9.79 -19.44 -5.95
C GLY A 66 -10.88 -18.45 -5.55
N ALA A 67 -12.11 -18.94 -5.33
CA ALA A 67 -13.24 -18.11 -4.91
C ALA A 67 -12.97 -17.37 -3.59
N VAL A 68 -12.51 -18.10 -2.56
CA VAL A 68 -12.19 -17.54 -1.24
C VAL A 68 -11.13 -16.43 -1.32
N ALA A 69 -10.11 -16.59 -2.15
CA ALA A 69 -9.08 -15.56 -2.35
C ALA A 69 -9.66 -14.29 -2.98
N ARG A 70 -10.50 -14.45 -4.02
CA ARG A 70 -11.15 -13.31 -4.69
C ARG A 70 -12.17 -12.59 -3.81
N GLU A 71 -12.86 -13.31 -2.93
CA GLU A 71 -13.74 -12.69 -1.92
C GLU A 71 -12.94 -11.79 -0.98
N ASN A 72 -11.79 -12.27 -0.48
CA ASN A 72 -10.92 -11.45 0.37
C ASN A 72 -10.33 -10.26 -0.40
N PHE A 73 -9.98 -10.42 -1.68
CA PHE A 73 -9.56 -9.29 -2.52
C PHE A 73 -10.67 -8.22 -2.62
N ALA A 74 -11.92 -8.64 -2.85
CA ALA A 74 -13.05 -7.72 -2.91
C ALA A 74 -13.26 -6.97 -1.58
N ILE A 75 -13.14 -7.67 -0.44
CA ILE A 75 -13.21 -7.05 0.89
C ILE A 75 -12.10 -5.99 1.06
N ILE A 76 -10.87 -6.30 0.65
CA ILE A 76 -9.76 -5.34 0.72
C ILE A 76 -10.00 -4.14 -0.19
N TYR A 77 -10.55 -4.29 -1.39
CA TYR A 77 -10.93 -3.15 -2.23
C TYR A 77 -11.99 -2.26 -1.58
N ILE A 78 -12.95 -2.84 -0.87
CA ILE A 78 -13.94 -2.06 -0.12
C ILE A 78 -13.24 -1.28 1.00
N PHE A 79 -12.35 -1.89 1.76
CA PHE A 79 -11.59 -1.17 2.79
C PHE A 79 -10.71 -0.07 2.20
N THR A 80 -10.03 -0.36 1.10
CA THR A 80 -9.21 0.60 0.34
C THR A 80 -9.99 1.87 0.04
N PHE A 81 -11.22 1.74 -0.45
CA PHE A 81 -12.06 2.88 -0.76
C PHE A 81 -12.26 3.80 0.45
N TYR A 82 -12.63 3.25 1.61
CA TYR A 82 -12.88 4.05 2.81
C TYR A 82 -11.58 4.57 3.44
N VAL A 83 -10.56 3.73 3.56
CA VAL A 83 -9.28 4.05 4.20
C VAL A 83 -8.59 5.18 3.44
N PHE A 84 -8.43 5.08 2.13
CA PHE A 84 -7.69 6.11 1.39
C PHE A 84 -8.46 7.44 1.24
N ILE A 85 -9.79 7.43 1.30
CA ILE A 85 -10.57 8.67 1.46
C ILE A 85 -10.25 9.32 2.81
N LEU A 86 -10.25 8.53 3.90
CA LEU A 86 -9.92 9.04 5.22
C LEU A 86 -8.49 9.56 5.31
N VAL A 87 -7.53 8.90 4.67
CA VAL A 87 -6.13 9.37 4.55
C VAL A 87 -6.08 10.72 3.83
N GLY A 88 -6.74 10.86 2.68
CA GLY A 88 -6.76 12.12 1.93
C GLY A 88 -7.37 13.27 2.75
N VAL A 89 -8.48 13.01 3.44
CA VAL A 89 -9.15 13.98 4.32
C VAL A 89 -8.29 14.34 5.52
N SER A 90 -7.68 13.35 6.18
CA SER A 90 -6.88 13.57 7.39
C SER A 90 -5.60 14.32 7.07
N SER A 91 -4.89 13.96 6.00
CA SER A 91 -3.69 14.69 5.56
C SER A 91 -4.02 16.13 5.16
N TYR A 92 -5.14 16.37 4.48
CA TYR A 92 -5.61 17.73 4.20
C TYR A 92 -5.93 18.50 5.49
N ALA A 93 -6.62 17.88 6.44
CA ALA A 93 -6.97 18.52 7.71
C ALA A 93 -5.73 18.90 8.53
N VAL A 94 -4.71 18.03 8.57
CA VAL A 94 -3.42 18.32 9.21
C VAL A 94 -2.70 19.46 8.48
N ALA A 95 -2.61 19.41 7.15
CA ALA A 95 -1.99 20.47 6.36
C ALA A 95 -2.68 21.83 6.58
N TRP A 96 -4.01 21.84 6.64
CA TRP A 96 -4.80 23.03 6.94
C TRP A 96 -4.53 23.57 8.36
N PHE A 97 -4.51 22.69 9.37
CA PHE A 97 -4.22 23.06 10.75
C PHE A 97 -2.81 23.66 10.90
N MET A 98 -1.85 23.10 10.17
CA MET A 98 -0.46 23.56 10.13
C MET A 98 -0.22 24.76 9.19
N ARG A 99 -1.26 25.26 8.51
CA ARG A 99 -1.19 26.35 7.52
C ARG A 99 -0.20 26.10 6.38
N LEU A 100 -0.11 24.86 5.94
CA LEU A 100 0.73 24.44 4.82
C LEU A 100 0.00 24.65 3.49
N ASN A 101 0.76 24.96 2.44
CA ASN A 101 0.23 24.94 1.07
C ASN A 101 -0.20 23.51 0.73
N SER A 102 -1.45 23.37 0.31
CA SER A 102 -2.07 22.09 -0.02
C SER A 102 -2.86 22.22 -1.32
N PRO A 103 -2.94 21.14 -2.12
CA PRO A 103 -3.97 21.01 -3.12
C PRO A 103 -5.37 21.12 -2.50
N PRO A 104 -6.40 21.42 -3.30
CA PRO A 104 -7.79 21.27 -2.89
C PRO A 104 -8.06 19.90 -2.27
N LEU A 105 -8.99 19.84 -1.32
CA LEU A 105 -9.39 18.59 -0.65
C LEU A 105 -9.77 17.49 -1.65
N TRP A 106 -10.48 17.84 -2.72
CA TRP A 106 -10.88 16.89 -3.76
C TRP A 106 -9.69 16.25 -4.46
N ASP A 107 -8.65 17.04 -4.75
CA ASP A 107 -7.44 16.53 -5.40
C ASP A 107 -6.67 15.60 -4.46
N MET A 108 -6.62 15.93 -3.16
CA MET A 108 -6.02 15.06 -2.13
C MET A 108 -6.74 13.71 -2.05
N ILE A 109 -8.08 13.71 -2.03
CA ILE A 109 -8.88 12.48 -1.97
C ILE A 109 -8.72 11.64 -3.25
N ILE A 110 -8.77 12.28 -4.42
CA ILE A 110 -8.61 11.57 -5.71
C ILE A 110 -7.22 10.97 -5.80
N LEU A 111 -6.19 11.73 -5.43
CA LEU A 111 -4.81 11.30 -5.42
C LEU A 111 -4.63 10.07 -4.53
N THR A 112 -5.09 10.10 -3.28
CA THR A 112 -4.93 8.97 -2.36
C THR A 112 -5.75 7.77 -2.80
N LEU A 113 -6.96 7.98 -3.31
CA LEU A 113 -7.82 6.90 -3.75
C LEU A 113 -7.27 6.19 -4.99
N VAL A 114 -6.82 6.94 -6.00
CA VAL A 114 -6.25 6.38 -7.23
C VAL A 114 -4.95 5.65 -6.92
N ALA A 115 -4.03 6.30 -6.19
CA ALA A 115 -2.78 5.67 -5.78
C ALA A 115 -3.04 4.41 -4.94
N GLY A 116 -3.95 4.49 -3.96
CA GLY A 116 -4.30 3.38 -3.08
C GLY A 116 -4.91 2.20 -3.82
N LEU A 117 -5.81 2.44 -4.78
CA LEU A 117 -6.39 1.39 -5.62
C LEU A 117 -5.32 0.71 -6.50
N MET A 118 -4.38 1.47 -7.06
CA MET A 118 -3.25 0.92 -7.81
C MET A 118 -2.37 0.04 -6.91
N THR A 119 -2.01 0.53 -5.73
CA THR A 119 -1.21 -0.21 -4.75
C THR A 119 -1.89 -1.51 -4.32
N VAL A 120 -3.18 -1.44 -3.98
CA VAL A 120 -3.95 -2.58 -3.49
C VAL A 120 -4.12 -3.66 -4.55
N THR A 121 -4.20 -3.27 -5.83
CA THR A 121 -4.26 -4.23 -6.93
C THR A 121 -3.05 -5.16 -6.93
N VAL A 122 -1.85 -4.61 -6.76
CA VAL A 122 -0.62 -5.40 -6.74
C VAL A 122 -0.43 -6.11 -5.40
N LEU A 123 -0.76 -5.44 -4.29
CA LEU A 123 -0.74 -6.00 -2.94
C LEU A 123 -1.58 -7.27 -2.83
N ASN A 124 -2.78 -7.31 -3.43
CA ASN A 124 -3.64 -8.50 -3.42
C ASN A 124 -2.90 -9.73 -3.97
N LEU A 125 -2.20 -9.56 -5.10
CA LEU A 125 -1.43 -10.64 -5.71
C LEU A 125 -0.23 -11.01 -4.84
N ILE A 126 0.52 -10.03 -4.34
CA ILE A 126 1.69 -10.27 -3.49
C ILE A 126 1.30 -11.03 -2.23
N ALA A 127 0.28 -10.56 -1.51
CA ALA A 127 -0.21 -11.19 -0.28
C ALA A 127 -0.61 -12.66 -0.52
N TYR A 128 -1.30 -12.94 -1.62
CA TYR A 128 -1.70 -14.30 -1.99
C TYR A 128 -0.49 -15.21 -2.26
N TYR A 129 0.43 -14.77 -3.13
CA TYR A 129 1.58 -15.59 -3.51
C TYR A 129 2.57 -15.77 -2.36
N VAL A 130 2.81 -14.72 -1.58
CA VAL A 130 3.67 -14.79 -0.41
C VAL A 130 3.08 -15.75 0.63
N ALA A 131 1.77 -15.68 0.91
CA ALA A 131 1.13 -16.61 1.84
C ALA A 131 1.25 -18.08 1.37
N ILE A 132 1.06 -18.35 0.09
CA ILE A 132 1.19 -19.71 -0.46
C ILE A 132 2.64 -20.21 -0.43
N VAL A 133 3.61 -19.38 -0.81
CA VAL A 133 5.02 -19.76 -0.83
C VAL A 133 5.49 -20.07 0.58
N THR A 134 5.18 -19.21 1.54
CA THR A 134 5.52 -19.42 2.94
C THR A 134 4.87 -20.68 3.50
N TYR A 135 3.59 -20.91 3.21
CA TYR A 135 2.90 -22.14 3.60
C TYR A 135 3.56 -23.39 3.00
N ARG A 136 3.88 -23.38 1.70
CA ARG A 136 4.54 -24.51 1.03
C ARG A 136 5.95 -24.80 1.56
N LEU A 137 6.65 -23.78 2.05
CA LEU A 137 7.98 -23.90 2.60
C LEU A 137 7.97 -24.22 4.12
N ASN A 138 6.80 -24.38 4.75
CA ASN A 138 6.64 -24.49 6.21
C ASN A 138 7.38 -23.38 6.97
N LEU A 139 7.43 -22.18 6.38
CA LEU A 139 8.01 -21.00 6.99
C LEU A 139 6.97 -20.34 7.89
N ASP A 140 7.42 -19.66 8.94
CA ASP A 140 6.53 -18.81 9.73
C ASP A 140 6.17 -17.56 8.90
N PRO A 141 4.88 -17.32 8.59
CA PRO A 141 4.44 -16.12 7.90
C PRO A 141 4.85 -14.84 8.63
N ASP A 142 4.92 -14.88 9.96
CA ASP A 142 5.17 -13.69 10.76
C ASP A 142 6.65 -13.25 10.65
N ASP A 143 7.57 -14.21 10.46
CA ASP A 143 9.02 -13.94 10.33
C ASP A 143 9.47 -13.64 8.89
N HIS A 144 8.72 -14.12 7.89
CA HIS A 144 9.15 -14.08 6.49
C HIS A 144 8.15 -13.39 5.56
N SER A 145 6.84 -13.64 5.71
CA SER A 145 5.84 -13.06 4.81
C SER A 145 5.61 -11.58 5.08
N ILE A 146 5.54 -11.17 6.34
CA ILE A 146 5.24 -9.78 6.70
C ILE A 146 6.34 -8.82 6.22
N PRO A 147 7.65 -9.05 6.48
CA PRO A 147 8.68 -8.12 6.02
C PRO A 147 8.81 -8.05 4.50
N ILE A 148 8.61 -9.17 3.79
CA ILE A 148 8.66 -9.21 2.33
C ILE A 148 7.46 -8.48 1.72
N THR A 149 6.26 -8.73 2.26
CA THR A 149 5.04 -8.05 1.79
C THR A 149 5.14 -6.56 2.05
N SER A 150 5.63 -6.15 3.23
CA SER A 150 5.72 -4.74 3.61
C SER A 150 6.64 -3.95 2.67
N SER A 151 7.90 -4.37 2.49
CA SER A 151 8.83 -3.67 1.60
C SER A 151 8.36 -3.65 0.14
N ALA A 152 7.67 -4.70 -0.32
CA ALA A 152 7.10 -4.71 -1.66
C ALA A 152 5.95 -3.68 -1.78
N VAL A 153 5.08 -3.61 -0.78
CA VAL A 153 3.98 -2.63 -0.71
C VAL A 153 4.52 -1.20 -0.57
N ASP A 154 5.59 -0.97 0.18
CA ASP A 154 6.24 0.35 0.29
C ASP A 154 6.80 0.83 -1.04
N MET A 155 7.48 -0.06 -1.77
CA MET A 155 8.00 0.24 -3.10
C MET A 155 6.86 0.55 -4.08
N ILE A 156 5.85 -0.32 -4.15
CA ILE A 156 4.71 -0.13 -5.07
C ILE A 156 3.87 1.09 -4.68
N GLY A 157 3.66 1.29 -3.39
CA GLY A 157 2.93 2.41 -2.81
C GLY A 157 3.58 3.74 -3.16
N SER A 158 4.89 3.87 -2.96
CA SER A 158 5.61 5.08 -3.32
C SER A 158 5.58 5.34 -4.82
N PHE A 159 5.77 4.31 -5.67
CA PHE A 159 5.64 4.45 -7.12
C PHE A 159 4.23 4.86 -7.55
N ALA A 160 3.18 4.26 -6.98
CA ALA A 160 1.80 4.58 -7.31
C ALA A 160 1.43 6.01 -6.88
N LEU A 161 1.87 6.42 -5.70
CA LEU A 161 1.63 7.76 -5.17
C LEU A 161 2.31 8.84 -6.04
N ILE A 162 3.60 8.67 -6.34
CA ILE A 162 4.36 9.60 -7.18
C ILE A 162 3.82 9.60 -8.62
N GLY A 163 3.53 8.43 -9.17
CA GLY A 163 2.92 8.31 -10.50
C GLY A 163 1.61 9.08 -10.58
N THR A 164 0.77 8.99 -9.55
CA THR A 164 -0.52 9.70 -9.48
C THR A 164 -0.32 11.22 -9.35
N ILE A 165 0.62 11.67 -8.53
CA ILE A 165 0.99 13.10 -8.40
C ILE A 165 1.37 13.67 -9.78
N LEU A 166 2.19 12.93 -10.55
CA LEU A 166 2.63 13.35 -11.88
C LEU A 166 1.47 13.38 -12.88
N ILE A 167 0.60 12.36 -12.87
CA ILE A 167 -0.57 12.30 -13.77
C ILE A 167 -1.54 13.45 -13.51
N MET A 168 -1.73 13.82 -12.24
CA MET A 168 -2.61 14.93 -11.85
C MET A 168 -1.98 16.31 -12.07
N GLY A 169 -0.70 16.38 -12.44
CA GLY A 169 0.01 17.65 -12.62
C GLY A 169 0.20 18.42 -11.31
N LEU A 170 0.20 17.72 -10.18
CA LEU A 170 0.34 18.30 -8.84
C LEU A 170 1.82 18.52 -8.46
N GLY A 171 2.68 18.74 -9.45
CA GLY A 171 4.12 18.72 -9.26
C GLY A 171 4.97 19.41 -10.28
#